data_AF-A0A0H4PA60-F1
#
_entry.id   AF-A0A0H4PA60-F1
#
_cell.length_a   1.000
_cell.length_b   1.000
_cell.length_c   1.000
_cell.angle_alpha   90.00
_cell.angle_beta   90.00
_cell.angle_gamma   90.00
#
_symmetry.space_group_name_H-M   'P 1'
#
loop_
_entity.id
_entity.type
_entity.pdbx_description
1 polymer ?
#
loop_
_entity_poly.entity_id
_entity_poly.type
_entity_poly.pdbx_seq_one_letter_code
_entity_poly.pdbx_strand_id
1 'polypeptide(L)'
;MRRLFRFTFSLASFACLCLAGQALAQSKLEKRVNENASKVEGKVIEWRRDFHEHPELGNEETRTAGIVATHLRALGMEVTEGVAVTGVVGILKGGKPGPTVALRADMDGLPVTERTAVPFKSKIMTTYNGQESGVMHACGHDSHMAILMGVAEVLAEMQKDLKGTVKFIFQPSEEGLEDKTIDTWGAKQMVEEGVMTDVDVIFGLHINSQTPAGVIKYKPGPAMAAVDELEITVKGKQAHGAYPWSSIDPIVTASQIVMGLQTVVSRNVKIIEIPAIVTIGAIHGGVRHNIIPEQVDMIGTIRTYSQPQQELIHRRIREIGEHIAKSAGAEAEVSIKKMYPVTFNDVDLTAKMQPTLERVAGKDNLWVHDPVTGAEDFSFFQLEKPGLFFFLGGMPVDGDPETAPSHHTPDFYLDESGFVLGVRALSQLTLDYMNL
;
A
#
# COMPACT_ATOMS: atom_id res chain seq x y z
N MET A 1 8.65 27.70 -63.20
CA MET A 1 7.81 27.76 -61.98
C MET A 1 6.68 26.74 -62.00
N ARG A 2 6.99 25.44 -62.00
CA ARG A 2 6.03 24.34 -61.75
C ARG A 2 6.83 23.14 -61.28
N ARG A 3 6.85 22.87 -59.97
CA ARG A 3 7.23 21.62 -59.28
C ARG A 3 7.59 21.93 -57.82
N LEU A 4 6.60 22.17 -56.95
CA LEU A 4 6.80 22.13 -55.50
C LEU A 4 5.48 22.05 -54.70
N PHE A 5 4.50 21.25 -55.15
CA PHE A 5 3.19 21.17 -54.48
C PHE A 5 2.60 19.74 -54.47
N ARG A 6 3.44 18.70 -54.31
CA ARG A 6 2.96 17.30 -54.27
C ARG A 6 3.44 16.44 -53.09
N PHE A 7 4.20 16.99 -52.14
CA PHE A 7 4.77 16.19 -51.04
C PHE A 7 4.12 16.36 -49.66
N THR A 8 3.22 17.33 -49.47
CA THR A 8 2.60 17.61 -48.16
C THR A 8 1.31 16.83 -47.88
N PHE A 9 0.59 16.35 -48.91
CA PHE A 9 -0.63 15.54 -48.73
C PHE A 9 -0.35 14.06 -48.36
N SER A 10 0.84 13.55 -48.68
CA SER A 10 1.21 12.16 -48.44
C SER A 10 1.58 11.88 -46.98
N LEU A 11 2.26 12.81 -46.30
CA LEU A 11 2.66 12.64 -44.88
C LEU A 11 1.46 12.69 -43.92
N ALA A 12 0.53 13.63 -44.13
CA ALA A 12 -0.67 13.75 -43.28
C ALA A 12 -1.62 12.55 -43.41
N SER A 13 -1.74 11.99 -44.62
CA SER A 13 -2.56 10.79 -44.87
C SER A 13 -1.92 9.54 -44.26
N PHE A 14 -0.58 9.42 -44.31
CA PHE A 14 0.14 8.30 -43.70
C PHE A 14 0.07 8.34 -42.16
N ALA A 15 0.22 9.53 -41.56
CA ALA A 15 0.07 9.72 -40.12
C ALA A 15 -1.35 9.40 -39.63
N CYS A 16 -2.39 9.81 -40.36
CA CYS A 16 -3.78 9.46 -40.03
C CYS A 16 -4.07 7.95 -40.15
N LEU A 17 -3.51 7.27 -41.17
CA LEU A 17 -3.64 5.81 -41.29
C LEU A 17 -2.91 5.05 -40.17
N CYS A 18 -1.72 5.51 -39.75
CA CYS A 18 -0.99 4.91 -38.64
C CYS A 18 -1.71 5.07 -37.30
N LEU A 19 -2.27 6.26 -37.02
CA LEU A 19 -3.08 6.52 -35.83
C LEU A 19 -4.37 5.69 -35.82
N ALA A 20 -5.06 5.58 -36.96
CA ALA A 20 -6.26 4.74 -37.08
C ALA A 20 -5.93 3.24 -36.88
N GLY A 21 -4.80 2.76 -37.40
CA GLY A 21 -4.33 1.39 -37.22
C GLY A 21 -3.99 1.05 -35.77
N GLN A 22 -3.34 1.98 -35.05
CA GLN A 22 -3.04 1.82 -33.62
C GLN A 22 -4.32 1.80 -32.77
N ALA A 23 -5.27 2.71 -33.02
CA ALA A 23 -6.54 2.74 -32.32
C ALA A 23 -7.36 1.44 -32.54
N LEU A 24 -7.39 0.93 -33.76
CA LEU A 24 -8.04 -0.35 -34.09
C LEU A 24 -7.36 -1.54 -33.40
N ALA A 25 -6.02 -1.57 -33.36
CA ALA A 25 -5.29 -2.64 -32.66
C ALA A 25 -5.55 -2.59 -31.13
N GLN A 26 -5.56 -1.41 -30.54
CA GLN A 26 -5.84 -1.22 -29.11
C GLN A 26 -7.26 -1.69 -28.76
N SER A 27 -8.25 -1.33 -29.59
CA SER A 27 -9.64 -1.76 -29.38
C SER A 27 -9.82 -3.29 -29.41
N LYS A 28 -8.99 -4.00 -30.19
CA LYS A 28 -9.00 -5.47 -30.23
C LYS A 28 -8.39 -6.09 -28.98
N LEU A 29 -7.29 -5.52 -28.47
CA LEU A 29 -6.66 -6.01 -27.23
C LEU A 29 -7.58 -5.75 -26.03
N GLU A 30 -8.21 -4.58 -25.96
CA GLU A 30 -9.20 -4.25 -24.95
C GLU A 30 -10.36 -5.27 -24.92
N LYS A 31 -10.93 -5.59 -26.09
CA LYS A 31 -11.99 -6.58 -26.18
C LYS A 31 -11.54 -7.95 -25.65
N ARG A 32 -10.32 -8.39 -26.02
CA ARG A 32 -9.73 -9.63 -25.53
C ARG A 32 -9.53 -9.63 -24.01
N VAL A 33 -9.08 -8.51 -23.43
CA VAL A 33 -8.97 -8.37 -21.96
C VAL A 33 -10.34 -8.55 -21.32
N ASN A 34 -11.38 -7.90 -21.80
CA ASN A 34 -12.72 -8.03 -21.21
C ASN A 34 -13.27 -9.46 -21.32
N GLU A 35 -13.10 -10.10 -22.48
CA GLU A 35 -13.49 -11.50 -22.70
C GLU A 35 -12.72 -12.46 -21.79
N ASN A 36 -11.39 -12.27 -21.65
CA ASN A 36 -10.54 -13.15 -20.85
C ASN A 36 -10.69 -12.92 -19.34
N ALA A 37 -10.85 -11.67 -18.91
CA ALA A 37 -11.13 -11.33 -17.51
C ALA A 37 -12.41 -12.01 -17.02
N SER A 38 -13.44 -12.07 -17.87
CA SER A 38 -14.69 -12.77 -17.55
C SER A 38 -14.50 -14.29 -17.44
N LYS A 39 -13.57 -14.88 -18.20
CA LYS A 39 -13.29 -16.34 -18.14
C LYS A 39 -12.54 -16.73 -16.87
N VAL A 40 -11.70 -15.85 -16.33
CA VAL A 40 -10.90 -16.13 -15.13
C VAL A 40 -11.65 -15.82 -13.83
N GLU A 41 -12.82 -15.18 -13.86
CA GLU A 41 -13.61 -14.80 -12.69
C GLU A 41 -13.77 -15.95 -11.67
N GLY A 42 -14.21 -17.13 -12.14
CA GLY A 42 -14.39 -18.28 -11.26
C GLY A 42 -13.11 -18.73 -10.58
N LYS A 43 -11.97 -18.69 -11.29
CA LYS A 43 -10.66 -19.03 -10.74
C LYS A 43 -10.18 -17.99 -9.74
N VAL A 44 -10.39 -16.70 -10.02
CA VAL A 44 -10.04 -15.60 -9.10
C VAL A 44 -10.80 -15.76 -7.77
N ILE A 45 -12.09 -16.07 -7.83
CA ILE A 45 -12.87 -16.33 -6.61
C ILE A 45 -12.37 -17.60 -5.89
N GLU A 46 -12.07 -18.67 -6.63
CA GLU A 46 -11.54 -19.91 -6.05
C GLU A 46 -10.19 -19.69 -5.34
N TRP A 47 -9.22 -19.03 -6.01
CA TRP A 47 -7.93 -18.71 -5.42
C TRP A 47 -8.07 -17.80 -4.20
N ARG A 48 -8.89 -16.75 -4.29
CA ARG A 48 -9.13 -15.84 -3.15
C ARG A 48 -9.63 -16.62 -1.95
N ARG A 49 -10.61 -17.51 -2.13
CA ARG A 49 -11.20 -18.29 -1.04
C ARG A 49 -10.22 -19.31 -0.46
N ASP A 50 -9.38 -19.91 -1.31
CA ASP A 50 -8.31 -20.80 -0.85
C ASP A 50 -7.27 -20.06 0.02
N PHE A 51 -6.80 -18.89 -0.43
CA PHE A 51 -5.91 -18.05 0.36
C PHE A 51 -6.58 -17.56 1.65
N HIS A 52 -7.86 -17.18 1.59
CA HIS A 52 -8.63 -16.75 2.75
C HIS A 52 -8.75 -17.83 3.84
N GLU A 53 -8.92 -19.09 3.45
CA GLU A 53 -9.03 -20.23 4.39
C GLU A 53 -7.66 -20.62 4.98
N HIS A 54 -6.57 -20.28 4.31
CA HIS A 54 -5.19 -20.64 4.68
C HIS A 54 -4.25 -19.43 4.75
N PRO A 55 -4.56 -18.40 5.56
CA PRO A 55 -3.73 -17.22 5.66
C PRO A 55 -2.43 -17.54 6.42
N GLU A 56 -1.34 -16.92 5.99
CA GLU A 56 0.00 -17.03 6.58
C GLU A 56 0.49 -15.64 6.98
N LEU A 57 1.23 -15.51 8.09
CA LEU A 57 1.76 -14.22 8.54
C LEU A 57 2.93 -13.75 7.67
N GLY A 58 3.32 -12.49 7.83
CA GLY A 58 4.50 -11.91 7.18
C GLY A 58 5.76 -12.76 7.35
N ASN A 59 6.42 -13.07 6.24
CA ASN A 59 7.60 -13.94 6.09
C ASN A 59 7.35 -15.43 6.40
N GLU A 60 6.09 -15.82 6.60
CA GLU A 60 5.66 -17.22 6.78
C GLU A 60 4.79 -17.73 5.63
N GLU A 61 4.62 -16.93 4.56
CA GLU A 61 3.74 -17.16 3.40
C GLU A 61 4.21 -18.28 2.44
N THR A 62 4.70 -19.39 2.98
CA THR A 62 5.36 -20.47 2.25
C THR A 62 4.42 -21.23 1.32
N ARG A 63 3.20 -21.56 1.77
CA ARG A 63 2.17 -22.22 0.94
C ARG A 63 1.71 -21.28 -0.15
N THR A 64 1.43 -20.04 0.24
CA THR A 64 0.95 -18.98 -0.63
C THR A 64 1.93 -18.71 -1.77
N ALA A 65 3.21 -18.50 -1.43
CA ALA A 65 4.29 -18.33 -2.40
C ALA A 65 4.41 -19.54 -3.36
N GLY A 66 4.32 -20.77 -2.83
CA GLY A 66 4.39 -21.98 -3.65
C GLY A 66 3.26 -22.11 -4.68
N ILE A 67 2.02 -21.73 -4.30
CA ILE A 67 0.86 -21.70 -5.21
C ILE A 67 1.06 -20.66 -6.30
N VAL A 68 1.42 -19.43 -5.92
CA VAL A 68 1.71 -18.34 -6.85
C VAL A 68 2.80 -18.74 -7.85
N ALA A 69 3.93 -19.25 -7.36
CA ALA A 69 5.05 -19.63 -8.21
C ALA A 69 4.68 -20.76 -9.19
N THR A 70 3.91 -21.76 -8.72
CA THR A 70 3.40 -22.85 -9.56
C THR A 70 2.49 -22.31 -10.67
N HIS A 71 1.56 -21.41 -10.34
CA HIS A 71 0.66 -20.79 -11.31
C HIS A 71 1.42 -20.01 -12.38
N LEU A 72 2.34 -19.12 -11.99
CA LEU A 72 3.13 -18.31 -12.94
C LEU A 72 3.99 -19.18 -13.86
N ARG A 73 4.59 -20.27 -13.35
CA ARG A 73 5.32 -21.25 -14.18
C ARG A 73 4.43 -21.97 -15.18
N ALA A 74 3.23 -22.34 -14.78
CA ALA A 74 2.26 -23.00 -15.67
C ALA A 74 1.86 -22.09 -16.86
N LEU A 75 1.94 -20.77 -16.68
CA LEU A 75 1.75 -19.78 -17.74
C LEU A 75 3.00 -19.54 -18.61
N GLY A 76 4.10 -20.25 -18.36
CA GLY A 76 5.34 -20.15 -19.14
C GLY A 76 6.24 -18.97 -18.75
N MET A 77 6.06 -18.41 -17.55
CA MET A 77 6.87 -17.29 -17.06
C MET A 77 8.20 -17.76 -16.45
N GLU A 78 9.19 -16.88 -16.48
CA GLU A 78 10.42 -17.02 -15.69
C GLU A 78 10.09 -16.60 -14.24
N VAL A 79 10.31 -17.48 -13.26
CA VAL A 79 9.86 -17.27 -11.87
C VAL A 79 11.04 -17.38 -10.90
N THR A 80 11.19 -16.35 -10.08
CA THR A 80 12.13 -16.28 -8.95
C THR A 80 11.33 -16.34 -7.64
N GLU A 81 11.63 -17.33 -6.80
CA GLU A 81 11.07 -17.47 -5.44
C GLU A 81 12.10 -17.04 -4.41
N GLY A 82 11.64 -16.77 -3.18
CA GLY A 82 12.51 -16.45 -2.06
C GLY A 82 13.08 -15.03 -2.09
N VAL A 83 12.43 -14.12 -2.84
CA VAL A 83 12.78 -12.70 -2.87
C VAL A 83 12.20 -12.06 -1.62
N ALA A 84 13.00 -11.38 -0.80
CA ALA A 84 12.57 -10.92 0.52
C ALA A 84 11.93 -12.04 1.36
N VAL A 85 12.62 -13.17 1.50
CA VAL A 85 12.21 -14.37 2.25
C VAL A 85 11.18 -15.25 1.54
N THR A 86 9.96 -14.79 1.32
CA THR A 86 8.84 -15.58 0.74
C THR A 86 8.28 -14.99 -0.56
N GLY A 87 8.72 -13.81 -0.96
CA GLY A 87 8.25 -13.14 -2.17
C GLY A 87 8.52 -13.90 -3.46
N VAL A 88 7.63 -13.70 -4.43
CA VAL A 88 7.66 -14.35 -5.74
C VAL A 88 7.62 -13.31 -6.85
N VAL A 89 8.56 -13.40 -7.78
CA VAL A 89 8.62 -12.53 -8.96
C VAL A 89 8.47 -13.38 -10.23
N GLY A 90 7.48 -13.05 -11.06
CA GLY A 90 7.25 -13.66 -12.37
C GLY A 90 7.50 -12.68 -13.51
N ILE A 91 8.19 -13.14 -14.56
CA ILE A 91 8.50 -12.32 -15.74
C ILE A 91 7.82 -12.90 -16.99
N LEU A 92 6.93 -12.10 -17.58
CA LEU A 92 6.31 -12.36 -18.87
C LEU A 92 6.94 -11.44 -19.94
N LYS A 93 7.84 -12.00 -20.75
CA LYS A 93 8.43 -11.30 -21.90
C LYS A 93 7.44 -11.30 -23.06
N GLY A 94 7.06 -10.10 -23.51
CA GLY A 94 6.16 -9.89 -24.64
C GLY A 94 6.82 -10.19 -26.00
N GLY A 95 5.99 -10.23 -27.04
CA GLY A 95 6.44 -10.54 -28.41
C GLY A 95 7.05 -9.36 -29.18
N LYS A 96 7.01 -8.15 -28.63
CA LYS A 96 7.48 -6.92 -29.27
C LYS A 96 8.37 -6.12 -28.31
N PRO A 97 9.31 -5.27 -28.80
CA PRO A 97 10.04 -4.35 -27.94
C PRO A 97 9.11 -3.35 -27.23
N GLY A 98 9.47 -2.94 -26.03
CA GLY A 98 8.68 -2.00 -25.23
C GLY A 98 9.20 -1.88 -23.80
N PRO A 99 8.47 -1.18 -22.92
CA PRO A 99 8.86 -0.94 -21.53
C PRO A 99 8.68 -2.17 -20.64
N THR A 100 9.23 -2.12 -19.44
CA THR A 100 8.92 -3.05 -18.35
C THR A 100 7.87 -2.45 -17.42
N VAL A 101 6.69 -3.07 -17.36
CA VAL A 101 5.61 -2.71 -16.43
C VAL A 101 5.61 -3.70 -15.27
N ALA A 102 5.76 -3.19 -14.04
CA ALA A 102 5.60 -3.99 -12.83
C ALA A 102 4.16 -3.91 -12.30
N LEU A 103 3.65 -5.02 -11.79
CA LEU A 103 2.34 -5.15 -11.15
C LEU A 103 2.54 -5.81 -9.79
N ARG A 104 2.03 -5.20 -8.71
CA ARG A 104 2.21 -5.68 -7.33
C ARG A 104 0.92 -6.19 -6.71
N ALA A 105 1.04 -7.28 -5.96
CA ALA A 105 0.10 -7.72 -4.93
C ALA A 105 0.89 -8.12 -3.67
N ASP A 106 0.43 -7.72 -2.49
CA ASP A 106 0.88 -8.23 -1.19
C ASP A 106 0.28 -9.62 -0.91
N MET A 107 0.83 -10.34 0.07
CA MET A 107 0.50 -11.74 0.31
C MET A 107 0.14 -12.11 1.75
N ASP A 108 0.50 -11.30 2.74
CA ASP A 108 0.43 -11.66 4.14
C ASP A 108 -0.98 -11.54 4.74
N GLY A 109 -1.23 -12.36 5.76
CA GLY A 109 -2.37 -12.28 6.66
C GLY A 109 -2.01 -11.56 7.96
N LEU A 110 -3.02 -11.33 8.80
CA LEU A 110 -2.90 -10.65 10.08
C LEU A 110 -3.23 -11.58 11.25
N PRO A 111 -2.68 -11.36 12.46
CA PRO A 111 -3.00 -12.13 13.67
C PRO A 111 -4.38 -11.75 14.24
N VAL A 112 -5.42 -11.84 13.42
CA VAL A 112 -6.81 -11.52 13.73
C VAL A 112 -7.64 -12.81 13.73
N THR A 113 -8.35 -13.07 14.83
CA THR A 113 -9.29 -14.20 14.89
C THR A 113 -10.55 -13.86 14.12
N GLU A 114 -10.74 -14.48 12.96
CA GLU A 114 -11.88 -14.23 12.09
C GLU A 114 -13.23 -14.54 12.78
N ARG A 115 -14.24 -13.69 12.55
CA ARG A 115 -15.62 -13.88 13.01
C ARG A 115 -16.65 -14.02 11.90
N THR A 116 -16.28 -13.73 10.66
CA THR A 116 -17.21 -13.79 9.54
C THR A 116 -17.85 -15.18 9.40
N ALA A 117 -19.08 -15.21 8.88
CA ALA A 117 -19.86 -16.42 8.68
C ALA A 117 -19.78 -16.93 7.23
N VAL A 118 -18.56 -17.06 6.70
CA VAL A 118 -18.30 -17.56 5.34
C VAL A 118 -17.86 -19.04 5.36
N PRO A 119 -18.13 -19.82 4.30
CA PRO A 119 -17.78 -21.25 4.28
C PRO A 119 -16.26 -21.51 4.21
N PHE A 120 -15.48 -20.53 3.79
CA PHE A 120 -14.02 -20.55 3.63
C PHE A 120 -13.31 -19.78 4.76
N LYS A 121 -13.96 -19.63 5.91
CA LYS A 121 -13.41 -18.94 7.08
C LYS A 121 -12.11 -19.60 7.54
N SER A 122 -11.07 -18.81 7.81
CA SER A 122 -9.84 -19.29 8.41
C SER A 122 -10.07 -19.96 9.76
N LYS A 123 -9.32 -21.04 9.98
CA LYS A 123 -9.21 -21.75 11.27
C LYS A 123 -7.76 -21.84 11.74
N ILE A 124 -6.85 -21.14 11.08
CA ILE A 124 -5.44 -21.10 11.43
C ILE A 124 -5.29 -20.34 12.75
N MET A 125 -4.50 -20.91 13.66
CA MET A 125 -4.16 -20.34 14.96
C MET A 125 -2.66 -20.11 15.04
N THR A 126 -2.27 -19.07 15.75
CA THR A 126 -0.88 -18.67 15.99
C THR A 126 -0.72 -18.13 17.41
N THR A 127 0.53 -17.97 17.84
CA THR A 127 0.88 -17.17 19.01
C THR A 127 1.55 -15.89 18.50
N TYR A 128 0.99 -14.72 18.81
CA TYR A 128 1.55 -13.42 18.41
C TYR A 128 1.71 -12.53 19.65
N ASN A 129 2.90 -11.98 19.86
CA ASN A 129 3.28 -11.23 21.08
C ASN A 129 2.96 -11.99 22.38
N GLY A 130 3.17 -13.31 22.37
CA GLY A 130 2.90 -14.18 23.52
C GLY A 130 1.42 -14.40 23.85
N GLN A 131 0.51 -14.07 22.92
CA GLN A 131 -0.94 -14.30 23.05
C GLN A 131 -1.45 -15.19 21.92
N GLU A 132 -2.37 -16.10 22.23
CA GLU A 132 -3.05 -16.92 21.22
C GLU A 132 -3.99 -16.05 20.37
N SER A 133 -3.89 -16.15 19.05
CA SER A 133 -4.81 -15.50 18.10
C SER A 133 -5.02 -16.38 16.88
N GLY A 134 -6.14 -16.19 16.17
CA GLY A 134 -6.30 -16.70 14.81
C GLY A 134 -5.50 -15.90 13.79
N VAL A 135 -5.39 -16.42 12.58
CA VAL A 135 -4.81 -15.72 11.42
C VAL A 135 -5.91 -15.48 10.39
N MET A 136 -5.98 -14.28 9.80
CA MET A 136 -7.02 -13.88 8.85
C MET A 136 -6.46 -12.90 7.80
N HIS A 137 -6.89 -13.01 6.54
CA HIS A 137 -6.71 -11.92 5.57
C HIS A 137 -7.69 -10.77 5.83
N ALA A 138 -7.50 -10.08 6.96
CA ALA A 138 -8.36 -8.97 7.39
C ALA A 138 -8.06 -7.64 6.66
N CYS A 139 -7.07 -7.63 5.75
CA CYS A 139 -6.74 -6.50 4.88
C CYS A 139 -7.07 -6.75 3.40
N GLY A 140 -7.41 -7.99 3.03
CA GLY A 140 -7.83 -8.35 1.68
C GLY A 140 -6.71 -8.79 0.72
N HIS A 141 -5.51 -9.09 1.23
CA HIS A 141 -4.35 -9.50 0.42
C HIS A 141 -4.63 -10.79 -0.37
N ASP A 142 -5.48 -11.69 0.15
CA ASP A 142 -6.08 -12.82 -0.58
C ASP A 142 -6.72 -12.41 -1.92
N SER A 143 -7.46 -11.30 -1.92
CA SER A 143 -8.08 -10.77 -3.13
C SER A 143 -7.05 -10.13 -4.08
N HIS A 144 -6.02 -9.47 -3.55
CA HIS A 144 -4.98 -8.83 -4.36
C HIS A 144 -4.18 -9.89 -5.13
N MET A 145 -3.74 -10.94 -4.44
CA MET A 145 -3.06 -12.09 -5.05
C MET A 145 -3.92 -12.75 -6.12
N ALA A 146 -5.17 -13.07 -5.80
CA ALA A 146 -6.06 -13.74 -6.73
C ALA A 146 -6.33 -12.90 -7.99
N ILE A 147 -6.54 -11.59 -7.84
CA ILE A 147 -6.68 -10.66 -8.96
C ILE A 147 -5.42 -10.65 -9.80
N LEU A 148 -4.24 -10.53 -9.20
CA LEU A 148 -2.98 -10.47 -9.93
C LEU A 148 -2.66 -11.79 -10.65
N MET A 149 -3.00 -12.93 -10.07
CA MET A 149 -2.94 -14.24 -10.73
C MET A 149 -3.88 -14.31 -11.94
N GLY A 150 -5.07 -13.71 -11.85
CA GLY A 150 -5.99 -13.54 -12.98
C GLY A 150 -5.42 -12.63 -14.07
N VAL A 151 -4.79 -11.52 -13.71
CA VAL A 151 -4.10 -10.61 -14.65
C VAL A 151 -2.96 -11.33 -15.37
N ALA A 152 -2.19 -12.15 -14.65
CA ALA A 152 -1.13 -12.97 -15.23
C ALA A 152 -1.66 -13.92 -16.31
N GLU A 153 -2.79 -14.60 -16.06
CA GLU A 153 -3.43 -15.49 -17.04
C GLU A 153 -3.92 -14.70 -18.27
N VAL A 154 -4.62 -13.57 -18.05
CA VAL A 154 -5.13 -12.71 -19.14
C VAL A 154 -4.00 -12.21 -20.05
N LEU A 155 -2.90 -11.72 -19.47
CA LEU A 155 -1.78 -11.17 -20.23
C LEU A 155 -0.94 -12.28 -20.90
N ALA A 156 -0.79 -13.44 -20.29
CA ALA A 156 -0.09 -14.58 -20.88
C ALA A 156 -0.76 -15.08 -22.17
N GLU A 157 -2.09 -15.11 -22.24
CA GLU A 157 -2.82 -15.44 -23.48
C GLU A 157 -2.59 -14.44 -24.63
N MET A 158 -2.07 -13.27 -24.30
CA MET A 158 -1.82 -12.17 -25.23
C MET A 158 -0.33 -11.92 -25.44
N GLN A 159 0.55 -12.79 -24.92
CA GLN A 159 2.00 -12.60 -24.87
C GLN A 159 2.62 -12.11 -26.19
N LYS A 160 2.26 -12.72 -27.32
CA LYS A 160 2.80 -12.36 -28.65
C LYS A 160 2.47 -10.93 -29.08
N ASP A 161 1.39 -10.37 -28.56
CA ASP A 161 0.93 -9.04 -28.91
C ASP A 161 1.49 -7.94 -27.99
N LEU A 162 1.97 -8.31 -26.79
CA LEU A 162 2.52 -7.40 -25.80
C LEU A 162 3.81 -6.72 -26.27
N LYS A 163 3.94 -5.43 -25.95
CA LYS A 163 5.15 -4.64 -26.14
C LYS A 163 5.92 -4.59 -24.82
N GLY A 164 7.14 -5.09 -24.81
CA GLY A 164 8.01 -5.07 -23.63
C GLY A 164 7.78 -6.25 -22.71
N THR A 165 7.87 -6.01 -21.41
CA THR A 165 7.89 -7.05 -20.37
C THR A 165 6.88 -6.70 -19.28
N VAL A 166 6.17 -7.69 -18.76
CA VAL A 166 5.36 -7.56 -17.53
C VAL A 166 6.09 -8.29 -16.40
N LYS A 167 6.32 -7.59 -15.29
CA LYS A 167 6.88 -8.15 -14.06
C LYS A 167 5.78 -8.23 -13.00
N PHE A 168 5.44 -9.44 -12.58
CA PHE A 168 4.49 -9.69 -11.50
C PHE A 168 5.26 -9.82 -10.19
N ILE A 169 4.94 -8.97 -9.22
CA ILE A 169 5.58 -8.91 -7.90
C ILE A 169 4.53 -9.34 -6.88
N PHE A 170 4.73 -10.52 -6.29
CA PHE A 170 3.95 -10.99 -5.16
C PHE A 170 4.80 -10.79 -3.91
N GLN A 171 4.47 -9.75 -3.15
CA GLN A 171 5.26 -9.20 -2.08
C GLN A 171 4.84 -9.79 -0.72
N PRO A 172 5.78 -10.22 0.13
CA PRO A 172 5.48 -10.66 1.48
C PRO A 172 5.39 -9.48 2.46
N SER A 173 4.92 -9.75 3.68
CA SER A 173 5.07 -8.89 4.86
C SER A 173 4.71 -7.40 4.69
N GLU A 174 3.64 -7.04 3.99
CA GLU A 174 3.20 -5.64 3.92
C GLU A 174 2.85 -5.09 5.31
N GLU A 175 2.17 -5.90 6.13
CA GLU A 175 1.73 -5.55 7.48
C GLU A 175 2.87 -5.57 8.52
N GLY A 176 4.07 -5.95 8.06
CA GLY A 176 5.27 -6.07 8.85
C GLY A 176 5.38 -7.37 9.64
N LEU A 177 6.34 -7.39 10.56
CA LEU A 177 6.76 -8.60 11.26
C LEU A 177 6.48 -8.54 12.76
N GLU A 178 6.32 -9.73 13.36
CA GLU A 178 6.32 -9.89 14.81
C GLU A 178 7.70 -9.55 15.40
N ASP A 179 8.76 -10.12 14.80
CA ASP A 179 10.14 -9.92 15.25
C ASP A 179 10.61 -8.49 14.99
N LYS A 180 10.61 -7.68 16.05
CA LYS A 180 11.05 -6.28 16.03
C LYS A 180 12.56 -6.11 15.89
N THR A 181 13.35 -7.18 15.93
CA THR A 181 14.80 -7.12 15.66
C THR A 181 15.13 -7.03 14.18
N ILE A 182 14.16 -7.35 13.31
CA ILE A 182 14.27 -7.20 11.86
C ILE A 182 13.89 -5.77 11.47
N ASP A 183 14.75 -5.10 10.71
CA ASP A 183 14.62 -3.68 10.32
C ASP A 183 14.39 -3.45 8.81
N THR A 184 14.36 -4.54 8.04
CA THR A 184 14.01 -4.54 6.61
C THR A 184 13.18 -5.79 6.28
N TRP A 185 12.07 -5.59 5.57
CA TRP A 185 11.12 -6.63 5.14
C TRP A 185 10.31 -6.11 3.97
N GLY A 186 9.42 -6.94 3.43
CA GLY A 186 8.42 -6.56 2.43
C GLY A 186 8.98 -5.80 1.24
N ALA A 187 8.30 -4.73 0.81
CA ALA A 187 8.68 -3.95 -0.36
C ALA A 187 10.09 -3.36 -0.25
N LYS A 188 10.49 -2.89 0.94
CA LYS A 188 11.82 -2.33 1.18
C LYS A 188 12.91 -3.36 0.88
N GLN A 189 12.78 -4.56 1.43
CA GLN A 189 13.74 -5.63 1.19
C GLN A 189 13.73 -6.09 -0.27
N MET A 190 12.57 -6.19 -0.93
CA MET A 190 12.49 -6.52 -2.35
C MET A 190 13.21 -5.48 -3.23
N VAL A 191 13.09 -4.19 -2.90
CA VAL A 191 13.82 -3.11 -3.59
C VAL A 191 15.32 -3.24 -3.38
N GLU A 192 15.77 -3.48 -2.13
CA GLU A 192 17.19 -3.71 -1.80
C GLU A 192 17.78 -4.93 -2.54
N GLU A 193 16.97 -5.97 -2.77
CA GLU A 193 17.32 -7.16 -3.57
C GLU A 193 17.22 -6.93 -5.10
N GLY A 194 16.87 -5.72 -5.53
CA GLY A 194 17.01 -5.28 -6.93
C GLY A 194 15.78 -5.48 -7.81
N VAL A 195 14.60 -5.77 -7.24
CA VAL A 195 13.35 -6.05 -8.00
C VAL A 195 12.96 -4.90 -8.95
N MET A 196 13.35 -3.66 -8.67
CA MET A 196 12.97 -2.47 -9.45
C MET A 196 13.98 -2.03 -10.52
N THR A 197 15.13 -2.70 -10.63
CA THR A 197 16.27 -2.25 -11.46
C THR A 197 15.89 -1.98 -12.93
N ASP A 198 15.15 -2.90 -13.55
CA ASP A 198 14.75 -2.92 -14.96
C ASP A 198 13.30 -2.50 -15.18
N VAL A 199 12.63 -1.94 -14.18
CA VAL A 199 11.23 -1.50 -14.23
C VAL A 199 11.15 -0.06 -14.74
N ASP A 200 10.17 0.25 -15.59
CA ASP A 200 9.89 1.62 -16.04
C ASP A 200 8.71 2.26 -15.27
N VAL A 201 7.73 1.46 -14.89
CA VAL A 201 6.54 1.89 -14.15
C VAL A 201 6.01 0.76 -13.27
N ILE A 202 5.35 1.11 -12.16
CA ILE A 202 4.67 0.13 -11.30
C ILE A 202 3.20 0.49 -11.05
N PHE A 203 2.33 -0.51 -11.12
CA PHE A 203 0.93 -0.39 -10.73
C PHE A 203 0.61 -1.35 -9.59
N GLY A 204 -0.25 -0.91 -8.68
CA GLY A 204 -0.78 -1.74 -7.60
C GLY A 204 -2.21 -1.34 -7.30
N LEU A 205 -2.94 -2.22 -6.62
CA LEU A 205 -4.25 -1.90 -6.09
C LEU A 205 -4.38 -2.38 -4.65
N HIS A 206 -5.31 -1.76 -3.95
CA HIS A 206 -5.78 -2.24 -2.65
C HIS A 206 -7.30 -2.31 -2.67
N ILE A 207 -7.88 -3.38 -2.14
CA ILE A 207 -9.33 -3.48 -1.96
C ILE A 207 -9.77 -2.53 -0.84
N ASN A 208 -10.88 -1.83 -1.01
CA ASN A 208 -11.43 -0.93 -0.01
C ASN A 208 -12.81 -1.41 0.46
N SER A 209 -12.86 -1.95 1.68
CA SER A 209 -14.05 -2.53 2.32
C SER A 209 -15.21 -1.55 2.56
N GLN A 210 -14.96 -0.25 2.47
CA GLN A 210 -15.96 0.82 2.62
C GLN A 210 -16.30 1.51 1.29
N THR A 211 -15.85 0.95 0.17
CA THR A 211 -16.17 1.44 -1.18
C THR A 211 -17.01 0.39 -1.89
N PRO A 212 -18.16 0.76 -2.50
CA PRO A 212 -19.03 -0.19 -3.19
C PRO A 212 -18.28 -0.97 -4.29
N ALA A 213 -18.55 -2.26 -4.40
CA ALA A 213 -18.06 -3.09 -5.49
C ALA A 213 -18.45 -2.46 -6.84
N GLY A 214 -17.51 -2.52 -7.79
CA GLY A 214 -17.65 -1.87 -9.09
C GLY A 214 -17.12 -0.42 -9.15
N VAL A 215 -16.71 0.17 -8.03
CA VAL A 215 -16.09 1.51 -7.97
C VAL A 215 -14.58 1.40 -7.88
N ILE A 216 -13.86 2.29 -8.58
CA ILE A 216 -12.43 2.53 -8.41
C ILE A 216 -12.23 3.92 -7.79
N LYS A 217 -11.39 4.00 -6.77
CA LYS A 217 -10.92 5.25 -6.16
C LYS A 217 -9.46 5.46 -6.45
N TYR A 218 -9.06 6.69 -6.75
CA TYR A 218 -7.65 7.04 -6.92
C TYR A 218 -7.39 8.48 -6.47
N LYS A 219 -6.12 8.82 -6.24
CA LYS A 219 -5.70 10.17 -5.90
C LYS A 219 -4.36 10.48 -6.57
N PRO A 220 -4.26 11.52 -7.42
CA PRO A 220 -2.97 12.02 -7.87
C PRO A 220 -2.16 12.62 -6.71
N GLY A 221 -0.84 12.41 -6.74
CA GLY A 221 0.06 12.85 -5.68
C GLY A 221 -0.06 11.98 -4.43
N PRO A 222 -0.01 12.57 -3.21
CA PRO A 222 0.03 11.81 -1.97
C PRO A 222 -1.30 11.11 -1.70
N ALA A 223 -1.37 9.81 -1.98
CA ALA A 223 -2.57 8.99 -1.88
C ALA A 223 -2.78 8.44 -0.46
N MET A 224 -1.70 8.01 0.19
CA MET A 224 -1.68 7.48 1.55
C MET A 224 -0.54 8.13 2.35
N ALA A 225 -0.63 8.08 3.67
CA ALA A 225 0.34 8.73 4.55
C ALA A 225 1.64 7.92 4.67
N ALA A 226 2.76 8.60 4.85
CA ALA A 226 3.91 8.04 5.53
C ALA A 226 3.57 7.77 6.99
N VAL A 227 4.22 6.76 7.58
CA VAL A 227 4.15 6.43 9.01
C VAL A 227 5.54 6.46 9.62
N ASP A 228 5.64 7.07 10.81
CA ASP A 228 6.82 6.98 11.65
C ASP A 228 6.43 6.59 13.08
N GLU A 229 7.30 5.81 13.73
CA GLU A 229 7.21 5.50 15.15
C GLU A 229 7.87 6.63 15.95
N LEU A 230 7.19 7.08 17.00
CA LEU A 230 7.68 8.12 17.90
C LEU A 230 7.85 7.53 19.30
N GLU A 231 9.04 7.64 19.86
CA GLU A 231 9.33 7.30 21.25
C GLU A 231 9.94 8.51 21.96
N ILE A 232 9.46 8.79 23.17
CA ILE A 232 9.98 9.86 24.01
C ILE A 232 10.18 9.33 25.42
N THR A 233 11.41 9.33 25.89
CA THR A 233 11.77 8.98 27.27
C THR A 233 12.12 10.26 28.04
N VAL A 234 11.36 10.56 29.08
CA VAL A 234 11.58 11.72 29.96
C VAL A 234 12.26 11.26 31.24
N LYS A 235 13.49 11.71 31.46
CA LYS A 235 14.32 11.39 32.64
C LYS A 235 14.28 12.55 33.63
N GLY A 236 13.87 12.22 34.84
CA GLY A 236 13.77 13.15 35.97
C GLY A 236 14.63 12.70 37.14
N LYS A 237 14.13 12.96 38.36
CA LYS A 237 14.77 12.54 39.60
C LYS A 237 13.71 12.09 40.59
N GLN A 238 13.74 10.81 40.94
CA GLN A 238 12.80 10.23 41.90
C GLN A 238 12.86 10.91 43.27
N ALA A 239 11.70 11.06 43.90
CA ALA A 239 11.58 11.49 45.29
C ALA A 239 10.30 10.96 45.96
N HIS A 240 10.23 11.10 47.28
CA HIS A 240 8.97 10.91 47.99
C HIS A 240 7.97 12.00 47.58
N GLY A 241 6.72 11.62 47.29
CA GLY A 241 5.69 12.54 46.76
C GLY A 241 5.32 13.69 47.70
N ALA A 242 5.60 13.57 49.00
CA ALA A 242 5.44 14.67 49.97
C ALA A 242 6.58 15.71 49.95
N TYR A 243 7.68 15.45 49.23
CA TYR A 243 8.86 16.32 49.16
C TYR A 243 9.23 16.65 47.70
N PRO A 244 8.30 17.21 46.90
CA PRO A 244 8.49 17.39 45.45
C PRO A 244 9.66 18.30 45.09
N TRP A 245 10.05 19.25 45.96
CA TRP A 245 11.24 20.09 45.77
C TRP A 245 12.57 19.32 45.74
N SER A 246 12.57 18.04 46.15
CA SER A 246 13.74 17.15 46.06
C SER A 246 13.81 16.39 44.73
N SER A 247 12.78 16.52 43.89
CA SER A 247 12.56 15.83 42.62
C SER A 247 12.77 16.75 41.41
N ILE A 248 12.88 16.11 40.26
CA ILE A 248 12.55 16.66 38.94
C ILE A 248 11.46 15.73 38.42
N ASP A 249 10.21 16.18 38.39
CA ASP A 249 9.05 15.30 38.16
C ASP A 249 8.86 14.98 36.67
N PRO A 250 9.13 13.74 36.22
CA PRO A 250 8.99 13.39 34.81
C PRO A 250 7.53 13.19 34.38
N ILE A 251 6.58 12.94 35.30
CA ILE A 251 5.14 12.82 34.98
C ILE A 251 4.57 14.18 34.59
N VAL A 252 4.85 15.21 35.39
CA VAL A 252 4.42 16.57 35.09
C VAL A 252 5.08 17.05 33.79
N THR A 253 6.37 16.77 33.62
CA THR A 253 7.13 17.14 32.41
C THR A 253 6.58 16.44 31.16
N ALA A 254 6.34 15.14 31.20
CA ALA A 254 5.75 14.39 30.09
C ALA A 254 4.36 14.93 29.73
N SER A 255 3.55 15.28 30.73
CA SER A 255 2.24 15.90 30.51
C SER A 255 2.36 17.24 29.76
N GLN A 256 3.35 18.06 30.09
CA GLN A 256 3.63 19.30 29.36
C GLN A 256 4.11 19.03 27.93
N ILE A 257 4.93 18.00 27.72
CA ILE A 257 5.37 17.59 26.38
C ILE A 257 4.16 17.19 25.54
N VAL A 258 3.27 16.32 26.04
CA VAL A 258 2.05 15.91 25.34
C VAL A 258 1.24 17.13 24.89
N MET A 259 1.03 18.10 25.79
CA MET A 259 0.33 19.35 25.45
C MET A 259 1.09 20.20 24.43
N GLY A 260 2.42 20.29 24.56
CA GLY A 260 3.28 21.03 23.64
C GLY A 260 3.28 20.46 22.23
N LEU A 261 3.28 19.13 22.08
CA LEU A 261 3.28 18.44 20.79
C LEU A 261 2.04 18.78 19.95
N GLN A 262 0.92 19.14 20.57
CA GLN A 262 -0.29 19.57 19.84
C GLN A 262 -0.05 20.85 19.02
N THR A 263 0.98 21.64 19.36
CA THR A 263 1.35 22.85 18.61
C THR A 263 2.07 22.54 17.30
N VAL A 264 2.65 21.35 17.15
CA VAL A 264 3.30 20.92 15.90
C VAL A 264 2.29 20.96 14.76
N VAL A 265 1.19 20.22 14.88
CA VAL A 265 0.15 20.19 13.84
C VAL A 265 -0.61 21.52 13.82
N SER A 266 -1.04 22.02 14.98
CA SER A 266 -1.96 23.17 14.99
C SER A 266 -1.30 24.49 14.58
N ARG A 267 0.01 24.70 14.80
CA ARG A 267 0.70 25.99 14.58
C ARG A 267 1.86 25.93 13.58
N ASN A 268 2.44 24.77 13.27
CA ASN A 268 3.55 24.68 12.32
C ASN A 268 3.15 24.11 10.96
N VAL A 269 2.16 23.21 10.89
CA VAL A 269 1.72 22.60 9.64
C VAL A 269 0.66 23.50 8.96
N LYS A 270 0.81 23.73 7.65
CA LYS A 270 -0.23 24.39 6.83
C LYS A 270 -1.32 23.38 6.48
N ILE A 271 -2.20 23.09 7.44
CA ILE A 271 -3.22 22.03 7.36
C ILE A 271 -4.26 22.22 6.23
N ILE A 272 -4.38 23.43 5.66
CA ILE A 272 -5.25 23.68 4.50
C ILE A 272 -4.66 23.15 3.18
N GLU A 273 -3.36 22.83 3.14
CA GLU A 273 -2.74 22.21 1.98
C GLU A 273 -2.76 20.69 2.12
N ILE A 274 -2.25 20.17 3.24
CA ILE A 274 -2.21 18.73 3.48
C ILE A 274 -2.18 18.43 4.99
N PRO A 275 -2.95 17.44 5.47
CA PRO A 275 -3.05 17.15 6.91
C PRO A 275 -1.76 16.52 7.45
N ALA A 276 -1.67 16.42 8.78
CA ALA A 276 -0.67 15.63 9.47
C ALA A 276 -1.22 15.18 10.82
N ILE A 277 -0.69 14.08 11.35
CA ILE A 277 -1.12 13.51 12.63
C ILE A 277 0.13 13.30 13.49
N VAL A 278 0.03 13.67 14.77
CA VAL A 278 0.99 13.35 15.82
C VAL A 278 0.18 12.85 16.99
N THR A 279 0.31 11.57 17.32
CA THR A 279 -0.44 10.93 18.40
C THR A 279 0.52 10.32 19.41
N ILE A 280 0.32 10.57 20.70
CA ILE A 280 0.90 9.75 21.77
C ILE A 280 -0.14 8.69 22.13
N GLY A 281 0.17 7.43 21.80
CA GLY A 281 -0.73 6.30 21.98
C GLY A 281 -0.63 5.67 23.36
N ALA A 282 0.54 5.73 23.99
CA ALA A 282 0.78 5.18 25.32
C ALA A 282 1.71 6.07 26.15
N ILE A 283 1.50 6.06 27.47
CA ILE A 283 2.35 6.72 28.46
C ILE A 283 2.50 5.81 29.68
N HIS A 284 3.75 5.56 30.08
CA HIS A 284 4.11 4.67 31.17
C HIS A 284 5.03 5.38 32.14
N GLY A 285 4.65 5.45 33.42
CA GLY A 285 5.47 6.12 34.43
C GLY A 285 4.94 5.95 35.85
N GLY A 286 5.83 5.66 36.80
CA GLY A 286 5.48 5.44 38.19
C GLY A 286 4.86 4.07 38.46
N VAL A 287 4.91 3.67 39.73
CA VAL A 287 4.35 2.39 40.22
C VAL A 287 3.45 2.63 41.43
N ARG A 288 3.87 3.51 42.35
CA ARG A 288 3.22 3.75 43.63
C ARG A 288 2.83 5.21 43.79
N HIS A 289 1.60 5.47 44.26
CA HIS A 289 0.99 6.81 44.33
C HIS A 289 1.76 7.90 45.11
N ASN A 290 2.65 7.54 46.05
CA ASN A 290 3.39 8.50 46.88
C ASN A 290 4.89 8.56 46.55
N ILE A 291 5.28 8.10 45.37
CA ILE A 291 6.65 8.17 44.84
C ILE A 291 6.59 8.85 43.48
N ILE A 292 7.33 9.94 43.31
CA ILE A 292 7.57 10.56 41.99
C ILE A 292 8.63 9.70 41.30
N PRO A 293 8.40 9.15 40.10
CA PRO A 293 9.36 8.25 39.45
C PRO A 293 10.60 8.97 38.93
N GLU A 294 11.59 8.20 38.48
CA GLU A 294 12.77 8.71 37.79
C GLU A 294 12.59 8.84 36.27
N GLN A 295 11.59 8.16 35.69
CA GLN A 295 11.39 8.10 34.25
C GLN A 295 9.90 8.00 33.87
N VAL A 296 9.57 8.53 32.68
CA VAL A 296 8.31 8.29 31.96
C VAL A 296 8.63 7.99 30.50
N ASP A 297 8.02 6.94 29.95
CA ASP A 297 8.14 6.55 28.55
C ASP A 297 6.83 6.81 27.80
N MET A 298 6.92 7.40 26.61
CA MET A 298 5.80 7.68 25.73
C MET A 298 6.05 7.04 24.36
N ILE A 299 5.03 6.36 23.84
CA ILE A 299 5.05 5.76 22.50
C ILE A 299 3.93 6.41 21.69
N GLY A 300 4.23 6.72 20.44
CA GLY A 300 3.37 7.47 19.56
C GLY A 300 3.58 7.15 18.10
N THR A 301 2.82 7.84 17.26
CA THR A 301 2.84 7.64 15.82
C THR A 301 2.65 8.97 15.09
N ILE A 302 3.33 9.10 13.96
CA ILE A 302 3.29 10.30 13.11
C ILE A 302 2.74 9.89 11.74
N ARG A 303 1.84 10.71 11.17
CA ARG A 303 1.39 10.58 9.78
C ARG A 303 1.66 11.86 9.01
N THR A 304 2.32 11.72 7.85
CA THR A 304 2.66 12.85 6.97
C THR A 304 2.47 12.48 5.51
N TYR A 305 2.40 13.47 4.62
CA TYR A 305 2.08 13.26 3.21
C TYR A 305 3.10 13.91 2.26
N SER A 306 4.22 14.38 2.79
CA SER A 306 5.36 14.79 1.97
C SER A 306 6.63 14.76 2.81
N GLN A 307 7.78 14.55 2.17
CA GLN A 307 9.07 14.58 2.85
C GLN A 307 9.34 15.94 3.54
N PRO A 308 9.09 17.12 2.93
CA PRO A 308 9.30 18.40 3.63
C PRO A 308 8.41 18.56 4.86
N GLN A 309 7.17 18.07 4.81
CA GLN A 309 6.27 18.08 5.97
C GLN A 309 6.77 17.14 7.08
N GLN A 310 7.24 15.94 6.71
CA GLN A 310 7.84 14.97 7.63
C GLN A 310 9.04 15.57 8.35
N GLU A 311 9.99 16.16 7.62
CA GLU A 311 11.19 16.78 8.17
C GLU A 311 10.86 17.93 9.12
N LEU A 312 9.88 18.78 8.76
CA LEU A 312 9.38 19.84 9.62
C LEU A 312 8.84 19.27 10.94
N ILE A 313 7.94 18.28 10.87
CA ILE A 313 7.28 17.70 12.04
C ILE A 313 8.29 17.02 12.94
N HIS A 314 9.18 16.20 12.38
CA HIS A 314 10.25 15.51 13.12
C HIS A 314 11.15 16.50 13.87
N ARG A 315 11.54 17.59 13.21
CA ARG A 315 12.33 18.66 13.85
C ARG A 315 11.55 19.31 15.00
N ARG A 316 10.28 19.69 14.76
CA ARG A 316 9.47 20.37 15.78
C ARG A 316 9.16 19.50 16.99
N ILE A 317 8.93 18.20 16.80
CA ILE A 317 8.72 17.24 17.89
C ILE A 317 9.97 17.18 18.80
N ARG A 318 11.17 17.04 18.21
CA ARG A 318 12.43 17.07 18.97
C ARG A 318 12.62 18.38 19.72
N GLU A 319 12.53 19.51 19.01
CA GLU A 319 12.68 20.84 19.60
C GLU A 319 11.70 21.10 20.76
N ILE A 320 10.44 20.69 20.64
CA ILE A 320 9.43 20.90 21.67
C ILE A 320 9.65 19.96 22.85
N GLY A 321 9.84 18.66 22.59
CA GLY A 321 10.04 17.66 23.64
C GLY A 321 11.27 17.96 24.49
N GLU A 322 12.42 18.15 23.84
CA GLU A 322 13.70 18.42 24.51
C GLU A 322 13.69 19.75 25.27
N HIS A 323 13.13 20.82 24.70
CA HIS A 323 13.13 22.12 25.37
C HIS A 323 12.11 22.24 26.50
N ILE A 324 10.95 21.57 26.41
CA ILE A 324 10.02 21.50 27.54
C ILE A 324 10.68 20.75 28.69
N ALA A 325 11.29 19.59 28.43
CA ALA A 325 12.01 18.84 29.46
C ALA A 325 13.12 19.68 30.11
N LYS A 326 13.95 20.32 29.29
CA LYS A 326 15.02 21.21 29.76
C LYS A 326 14.50 22.34 30.63
N SER A 327 13.35 22.93 30.29
CA SER A 327 12.73 24.00 31.08
C SER A 327 12.25 23.53 32.47
N ALA A 328 11.86 22.26 32.59
CA ALA A 328 11.48 21.61 33.84
C ALA A 328 12.68 21.10 34.65
N GLY A 329 13.91 21.22 34.13
CA GLY A 329 15.12 20.64 34.71
C GLY A 329 15.30 19.14 34.43
N ALA A 330 14.46 18.57 33.57
CA ALA A 330 14.52 17.18 33.11
C ALA A 330 15.31 17.06 31.80
N GLU A 331 15.53 15.82 31.36
CA GLU A 331 16.04 15.48 30.04
C GLU A 331 14.98 14.67 29.28
N ALA A 332 14.82 14.91 27.98
CA ALA A 332 13.98 14.08 27.13
C ALA A 332 14.81 13.54 25.95
N GLU A 333 14.76 12.24 25.75
CA GLU A 333 15.31 11.56 24.58
C GLU A 333 14.16 11.32 23.61
N VAL A 334 14.24 11.91 22.41
CA VAL A 334 13.22 11.79 21.36
C VAL A 334 13.77 10.94 20.22
N SER A 335 13.25 9.72 20.09
CA SER A 335 13.53 8.82 18.98
C SER A 335 12.39 8.84 17.98
N ILE A 336 12.72 8.92 16.69
CA ILE A 336 11.75 8.82 15.60
C ILE A 336 12.30 7.84 14.59
N LYS A 337 11.64 6.70 14.42
CA LYS A 337 11.99 5.69 13.42
C LYS A 337 11.08 5.85 12.21
N LYS A 338 11.70 6.08 11.05
CA LYS A 338 10.97 6.13 9.79
C LYS A 338 10.53 4.72 9.40
N MET A 339 9.23 4.55 9.18
CA MET A 339 8.67 3.31 8.69
C MET A 339 8.36 3.48 7.21
N TYR A 340 7.10 3.46 6.80
CA TYR A 340 6.76 3.54 5.38
C TYR A 340 6.74 4.99 4.88
N PRO A 341 7.35 5.27 3.72
CA PRO A 341 7.22 6.55 3.02
C PRO A 341 5.78 6.86 2.60
N VAL A 342 5.60 8.04 2.01
CA VAL A 342 4.30 8.45 1.45
C VAL A 342 4.02 7.62 0.20
N THR A 343 2.87 6.96 0.14
CA THR A 343 2.38 6.37 -1.12
C THR A 343 1.98 7.52 -2.05
N PHE A 344 2.85 7.80 -3.02
CA PHE A 344 2.75 8.97 -3.89
C PHE A 344 2.49 8.51 -5.32
N ASN A 345 1.26 8.70 -5.77
CA ASN A 345 0.91 8.47 -7.17
C ASN A 345 1.50 9.57 -8.04
N ASP A 346 2.41 9.19 -8.95
CA ASP A 346 3.06 10.14 -9.85
C ASP A 346 2.00 10.92 -10.65
N VAL A 347 2.08 12.26 -10.61
CA VAL A 347 1.00 13.12 -11.11
C VAL A 347 0.84 12.99 -12.63
N ASP A 348 1.97 12.92 -13.35
CA ASP A 348 1.97 12.85 -14.81
C ASP A 348 1.53 11.47 -15.30
N LEU A 349 2.01 10.40 -14.66
CA LEU A 349 1.56 9.04 -14.90
C LEU A 349 0.07 8.90 -14.62
N THR A 350 -0.38 9.40 -13.47
CA THR A 350 -1.80 9.33 -13.08
C THR A 350 -2.67 10.05 -14.10
N ALA A 351 -2.26 11.23 -14.58
CA ALA A 351 -2.98 11.95 -15.63
C ALA A 351 -3.04 11.17 -16.95
N LYS A 352 -1.97 10.48 -17.33
CA LYS A 352 -1.93 9.63 -18.54
C LYS A 352 -2.81 8.38 -18.42
N MET A 353 -2.90 7.81 -17.23
CA MET A 353 -3.57 6.52 -16.97
C MET A 353 -5.02 6.67 -16.47
N GLN A 354 -5.42 7.84 -16.00
CA GLN A 354 -6.80 8.13 -15.58
C GLN A 354 -7.85 7.79 -16.65
N PRO A 355 -7.66 8.11 -17.95
CA PRO A 355 -8.60 7.73 -19.00
C PRO A 355 -8.79 6.21 -19.13
N THR A 356 -7.77 5.41 -18.81
CA THR A 356 -7.85 3.96 -18.78
C THR A 356 -8.75 3.49 -17.64
N LEU A 357 -8.55 4.00 -16.43
CA LEU A 357 -9.39 3.67 -15.28
C LEU A 357 -10.86 4.09 -15.50
N GLU A 358 -11.08 5.27 -16.09
CA GLU A 358 -12.43 5.77 -16.39
C GLU A 358 -13.14 4.88 -17.41
N ARG A 359 -12.43 4.45 -18.46
CA ARG A 359 -12.96 3.55 -19.49
C ARG A 359 -13.32 2.17 -18.90
N VAL A 360 -12.53 1.68 -17.96
CA VAL A 360 -12.70 0.35 -17.36
C VAL A 360 -13.84 0.32 -16.35
N ALA A 361 -13.87 1.27 -15.41
CA ALA A 361 -14.88 1.36 -14.35
C ALA A 361 -16.21 1.98 -14.84
N GLY A 362 -16.13 2.87 -15.82
CA GLY A 362 -17.21 3.78 -16.19
C GLY A 362 -17.10 5.10 -15.44
N LYS A 363 -17.53 6.18 -16.09
CA LYS A 363 -17.37 7.56 -15.59
C LYS A 363 -17.95 7.79 -14.19
N ASP A 364 -19.11 7.20 -13.90
CA ASP A 364 -19.80 7.37 -12.62
C ASP A 364 -19.18 6.53 -11.48
N ASN A 365 -18.28 5.59 -11.83
CA ASN A 365 -17.65 4.65 -10.91
C ASN A 365 -16.15 4.90 -10.71
N LEU A 366 -15.60 5.98 -11.27
CA LEU A 366 -14.24 6.42 -11.01
C LEU A 366 -14.25 7.65 -10.12
N TRP A 367 -13.82 7.49 -8.88
CA TRP A 367 -13.88 8.55 -7.87
C TRP A 367 -12.48 9.04 -7.48
N VAL A 368 -12.33 10.36 -7.37
CA VAL A 368 -11.16 10.94 -6.72
C VAL A 368 -11.41 10.94 -5.22
N HIS A 369 -10.50 10.38 -4.43
CA HIS A 369 -10.64 10.34 -2.96
C HIS A 369 -9.71 11.32 -2.26
N ASP A 370 -10.07 11.67 -1.02
CA ASP A 370 -9.21 12.40 -0.09
C ASP A 370 -8.05 11.51 0.39
N PRO A 371 -6.86 12.06 0.68
CA PRO A 371 -5.74 11.25 1.13
C PRO A 371 -6.10 10.38 2.34
N VAL A 372 -5.67 9.11 2.30
CA VAL A 372 -5.93 8.14 3.36
C VAL A 372 -4.84 8.26 4.43
N THR A 373 -5.20 8.11 5.71
CA THR A 373 -4.26 8.21 6.85
C THR A 373 -3.54 6.91 7.17
N GLY A 374 -3.97 5.80 6.59
CA GLY A 374 -3.20 4.56 6.53
C GLY A 374 -1.90 4.76 5.76
N ALA A 375 -0.97 3.84 5.97
CA ALA A 375 0.29 3.78 5.23
C ALA A 375 0.34 2.47 4.44
N GLU A 376 1.24 2.40 3.47
CA GLU A 376 1.39 1.27 2.57
C GLU A 376 2.85 1.21 2.11
N ASP A 377 3.46 0.03 2.21
CA ASP A 377 4.86 -0.14 1.89
C ASP A 377 5.16 -0.20 0.37
N PHE A 378 4.13 -0.29 -0.49
CA PHE A 378 4.24 -0.05 -1.94
C PHE A 378 4.98 1.27 -2.27
N SER A 379 4.94 2.23 -1.35
CA SER A 379 5.69 3.48 -1.40
C SER A 379 7.20 3.27 -1.60
N PHE A 380 7.82 2.17 -1.15
CA PHE A 380 9.22 1.86 -1.42
C PHE A 380 9.50 1.59 -2.90
N PHE A 381 8.59 0.93 -3.63
CA PHE A 381 8.71 0.81 -5.08
C PHE A 381 8.58 2.17 -5.78
N GLN A 382 7.73 3.05 -5.25
CA GLN A 382 7.50 4.39 -5.79
C GLN A 382 8.67 5.35 -5.56
N LEU A 383 9.56 5.07 -4.61
CA LEU A 383 10.83 5.79 -4.48
C LEU A 383 11.76 5.51 -5.66
N GLU A 384 11.69 4.32 -6.25
CA GLU A 384 12.55 3.90 -7.36
C GLU A 384 11.97 4.31 -8.73
N LYS A 385 10.66 4.16 -8.92
CA LYS A 385 9.99 4.36 -10.22
C LYS A 385 8.64 5.05 -10.08
N PRO A 386 8.18 5.78 -11.12
CA PRO A 386 6.81 6.29 -11.15
C PRO A 386 5.81 5.15 -10.94
N GLY A 387 4.83 5.37 -10.07
CA GLY A 387 3.80 4.37 -9.81
C GLY A 387 2.42 4.95 -9.59
N LEU A 388 1.40 4.12 -9.79
CA LEU A 388 0.00 4.42 -9.53
C LEU A 388 -0.63 3.28 -8.74
N PHE A 389 -1.01 3.61 -7.51
CA PHE A 389 -1.72 2.78 -6.55
C PHE A 389 -3.17 3.27 -6.43
N PHE A 390 -4.13 2.39 -6.66
CA PHE A 390 -5.55 2.74 -6.63
C PHE A 390 -6.37 1.78 -5.76
N PHE A 391 -7.54 2.22 -5.33
CA PHE A 391 -8.43 1.43 -4.50
C PHE A 391 -9.54 0.81 -5.34
N LEU A 392 -9.79 -0.48 -5.16
CA LEU A 392 -10.91 -1.21 -5.74
C LEU A 392 -11.99 -1.39 -4.69
N GLY A 393 -13.26 -1.11 -5.01
CA GLY A 393 -14.35 -1.30 -4.05
C GLY A 393 -14.60 -2.76 -3.72
N GLY A 394 -14.76 -3.06 -2.42
CA GLY A 394 -15.04 -4.40 -1.90
C GLY A 394 -16.28 -4.47 -1.00
N MET A 395 -17.01 -3.37 -0.79
CA MET A 395 -18.27 -3.38 -0.06
C MET A 395 -19.41 -3.88 -0.97
N PRO A 396 -20.43 -4.59 -0.46
CA PRO A 396 -21.66 -4.80 -1.23
C PRO A 396 -22.20 -3.51 -1.84
N VAL A 397 -22.76 -3.58 -3.05
CA VAL A 397 -23.19 -2.39 -3.82
C VAL A 397 -24.24 -1.55 -3.06
N ASP A 398 -25.08 -2.19 -2.27
CA ASP A 398 -26.11 -1.61 -1.41
C ASP A 398 -25.68 -1.43 0.06
N GLY A 399 -24.40 -1.66 0.35
CA GLY A 399 -23.82 -1.50 1.68
C GLY A 399 -23.69 -0.04 2.11
N ASP A 400 -23.59 0.15 3.42
CA ASP A 400 -23.37 1.45 4.05
C ASP A 400 -21.91 1.60 4.49
N PRO A 401 -21.14 2.55 3.94
CA PRO A 401 -19.73 2.76 4.30
C PRO A 401 -19.48 3.00 5.79
N GLU A 402 -20.45 3.55 6.53
CA GLU A 402 -20.31 3.84 7.97
C GLU A 402 -20.39 2.58 8.84
N THR A 403 -21.07 1.54 8.35
CA THR A 403 -21.29 0.29 9.09
C THR A 403 -20.60 -0.92 8.46
N ALA A 404 -20.06 -0.77 7.25
CA ALA A 404 -19.25 -1.79 6.60
C ALA A 404 -18.01 -2.15 7.46
N PRO A 405 -17.76 -3.46 7.71
CA PRO A 405 -16.60 -3.89 8.48
C PRO A 405 -15.29 -3.40 7.84
N SER A 406 -14.56 -2.56 8.58
CA SER A 406 -13.30 -1.99 8.11
C SER A 406 -12.18 -3.02 8.06
N HIS A 407 -11.09 -2.68 7.37
CA HIS A 407 -9.84 -3.45 7.41
C HIS A 407 -9.37 -3.68 8.86
N HIS A 408 -8.70 -4.81 9.05
CA HIS A 408 -8.10 -5.27 10.31
C HIS A 408 -9.12 -5.61 11.40
N THR A 409 -10.41 -5.62 11.06
CA THR A 409 -11.47 -6.06 11.99
C THR A 409 -11.76 -7.55 11.81
N PRO A 410 -12.15 -8.27 12.87
CA PRO A 410 -12.56 -9.68 12.77
C PRO A 410 -13.75 -9.95 11.84
N ASP A 411 -14.52 -8.91 11.54
CA ASP A 411 -15.74 -8.98 10.73
C ASP A 411 -15.48 -8.51 9.27
N PHE A 412 -14.23 -8.18 8.92
CA PHE A 412 -13.83 -7.74 7.58
C PHE A 412 -14.39 -8.67 6.50
N TYR A 413 -15.10 -8.09 5.53
CA TYR A 413 -15.79 -8.83 4.48
C TYR A 413 -15.67 -8.11 3.15
N LEU A 414 -15.59 -8.89 2.07
CA LEU A 414 -15.48 -8.41 0.69
C LEU A 414 -16.57 -9.02 -0.18
N ASP A 415 -17.23 -8.18 -0.97
CA ASP A 415 -18.04 -8.56 -2.12
C ASP A 415 -17.13 -8.90 -3.31
N GLU A 416 -17.10 -10.19 -3.65
CA GLU A 416 -16.24 -10.75 -4.68
C GLU A 416 -16.66 -10.35 -6.11
N SER A 417 -17.86 -9.76 -6.30
CA SER A 417 -18.36 -9.34 -7.62
C SER A 417 -17.51 -8.21 -8.25
N GLY A 418 -16.73 -7.49 -7.44
CA GLY A 418 -15.82 -6.44 -7.91
C GLY A 418 -14.50 -6.95 -8.49
N PHE A 419 -14.12 -8.22 -8.31
CA PHE A 419 -12.74 -8.66 -8.60
C PHE A 419 -12.39 -8.64 -10.09
N VAL A 420 -13.35 -8.92 -10.98
CA VAL A 420 -13.14 -8.82 -12.44
C VAL A 420 -12.80 -7.40 -12.85
N LEU A 421 -13.31 -6.38 -12.15
CA LEU A 421 -12.94 -4.98 -12.40
C LEU A 421 -11.46 -4.73 -12.09
N GLY A 422 -10.93 -5.30 -11.00
CA GLY A 422 -9.50 -5.26 -10.68
C GLY A 422 -8.64 -5.91 -11.76
N VAL A 423 -9.04 -7.10 -12.24
CA VAL A 423 -8.34 -7.80 -13.34
C VAL A 423 -8.31 -6.94 -14.61
N ARG A 424 -9.45 -6.36 -14.98
CA ARG A 424 -9.57 -5.47 -16.15
C ARG A 424 -8.71 -4.21 -15.98
N ALA A 425 -8.72 -3.59 -14.80
CA ALA A 425 -8.01 -2.35 -14.53
C ALA A 425 -6.50 -2.53 -14.67
N LEU A 426 -5.89 -3.49 -13.96
CA LEU A 426 -4.44 -3.73 -14.04
C LEU A 426 -4.01 -4.18 -15.43
N SER A 427 -4.80 -5.04 -16.08
CA SER A 427 -4.53 -5.50 -17.45
C SER A 427 -4.54 -4.33 -18.44
N GLN A 428 -5.55 -3.46 -18.39
CA GLN A 428 -5.64 -2.32 -19.31
C GLN A 428 -4.65 -1.20 -19.00
N LEU A 429 -4.33 -0.93 -17.74
CA LEU A 429 -3.23 -0.02 -17.37
C LEU A 429 -1.91 -0.47 -17.98
N THR A 430 -1.62 -1.76 -17.86
CA THR A 430 -0.43 -2.38 -18.46
C THR A 430 -0.38 -2.17 -19.97
N LEU A 431 -1.47 -2.54 -20.66
CA LEU A 431 -1.53 -2.44 -22.11
C LEU A 431 -1.49 -0.99 -22.60
N ASP A 432 -2.20 -0.07 -21.96
CA ASP A 432 -2.21 1.33 -22.37
C ASP A 432 -0.84 1.97 -22.16
N TYR A 433 -0.17 1.72 -21.02
CA TYR A 433 1.19 2.21 -20.78
C TYR A 433 2.19 1.67 -21.80
N MET A 434 2.13 0.38 -22.11
CA MET A 434 2.98 -0.27 -23.13
C MET A 434 2.78 0.29 -24.55
N ASN A 435 1.69 1.03 -24.78
CA ASN A 435 1.35 1.63 -26.07
C ASN A 435 1.49 3.16 -26.13
N LEU A 436 2.03 3.78 -25.08
CA LEU A 436 2.35 5.22 -25.06
C LEU A 436 3.39 5.63 -26.12
#